data_AF-A0A950LS25-F1
#
_entry.id   AF-A0A950LS25-F1
#
_cell.length_a   1.000
_cell.length_b   1.000
_cell.length_c   1.000
_cell.angle_alpha   90.00
_cell.angle_beta   90.00
_cell.angle_gamma   90.00
#
_symmetry.space_group_name_H-M   'P 1'
#
loop_
_entity.id
_entity.type
_entity.pdbx_description
1 polymer ?
#
loop_
_entity_poly.entity_id
_entity_poly.type
_entity_poly.pdbx_seq_one_letter_code
_entity_poly.pdbx_strand_id
1 'polypeptide(L)' 'HEAAVVQAADDLFENSVVSDETWKILSESYNTQQMMDLVFSIGQYNLVSWALNSFGVPLDDFLPGAQKKTP' A
#
# COMPACT_ATOMS: atom_id res chain seq x y z
N HIS A 1 -16.27 5.34 4.00
CA HIS A 1 -14.90 5.83 4.22
C HIS A 1 -13.87 4.72 4.23
N GLU A 2 -13.81 3.85 5.25
CA GLU A 2 -12.76 2.81 5.37
C GLU A 2 -12.63 1.89 4.15
N ALA A 3 -13.76 1.43 3.61
CA ALA A 3 -13.77 0.63 2.39
C ALA A 3 -13.14 1.36 1.18
N ALA A 4 -13.33 2.67 1.07
CA ALA A 4 -12.74 3.48 0.00
C ALA A 4 -11.22 3.67 0.19
N VAL A 5 -10.72 3.62 1.43
CA VAL A 5 -9.26 3.63 1.69
C VAL A 5 -8.62 2.35 1.16
N VAL A 6 -9.27 1.20 1.39
CA VAL A 6 -8.81 -0.08 0.83
C VAL A 6 -8.92 -0.07 -0.69
N GLN A 7 -10.04 0.42 -1.24
CA GLN A 7 -10.21 0.54 -2.69
C GLN A 7 -9.15 1.43 -3.33
N ALA A 8 -8.71 2.52 -2.67
CA ALA A 8 -7.62 3.34 -3.19
C ALA A 8 -6.29 2.58 -3.31
N ALA A 9 -6.05 1.61 -2.42
CA ALA A 9 -4.87 0.75 -2.50
C ALA A 9 -4.97 -0.22 -3.68
N ASP A 10 -6.14 -0.82 -3.89
CA ASP A 10 -6.41 -1.69 -5.03
C ASP A 10 -6.31 -0.91 -6.36
N ASP A 11 -6.95 0.25 -6.45
CA ASP A 11 -6.90 1.14 -7.63
C ASP A 11 -5.44 1.48 -8.00
N LEU A 12 -4.62 1.86 -7.00
CA LEU A 12 -3.21 2.19 -7.22
C LEU A 12 -2.35 0.97 -7.58
N PHE A 13 -2.61 -0.19 -7.00
CA PHE A 13 -1.88 -1.42 -7.32
C PHE A 13 -2.18 -1.90 -8.75
N GLU A 14 -3.45 -1.88 -9.15
CA GLU A 14 -3.90 -2.41 -10.43
C GLU A 14 -3.69 -1.42 -11.59
N ASN A 15 -3.98 -0.14 -11.35
CA ASN A 15 -4.10 0.86 -12.41
C ASN A 15 -3.10 2.02 -12.27
N SER A 16 -2.31 2.05 -11.20
CA SER A 16 -1.39 3.16 -10.89
C SER A 16 -2.07 4.52 -10.75
N VAL A 17 -3.40 4.54 -10.54
CA VAL A 17 -4.21 5.75 -10.39
C VAL A 17 -5.43 5.45 -9.53
N VAL A 18 -5.78 6.34 -8.60
CA VAL A 18 -7.03 6.25 -7.82
C VAL A 18 -8.19 6.62 -8.75
N SER A 19 -9.26 5.82 -8.77
CA SER A 19 -10.43 6.11 -9.60
C SER A 19 -11.18 7.37 -9.13
N ASP A 20 -11.90 8.01 -10.05
CA ASP A 20 -12.70 9.20 -9.74
C ASP A 20 -13.77 8.93 -8.67
N GLU A 21 -14.35 7.72 -8.68
CA GLU A 21 -15.34 7.29 -7.69
C GLU A 21 -14.74 7.20 -6.28
N THR A 22 -13.61 6.49 -6.15
CA THR A 22 -12.87 6.38 -4.89
C THR A 22 -12.39 7.74 -4.40
N TRP A 23 -11.83 8.55 -5.30
CA TRP A 23 -11.35 9.90 -4.98
C TRP A 23 -12.47 10.78 -4.42
N LYS A 24 -13.63 10.76 -5.08
CA LYS A 24 -14.80 11.52 -4.66
C LYS A 24 -15.22 11.16 -3.23
N ILE A 25 -15.37 9.86 -2.93
CA ILE A 25 -15.79 9.38 -1.60
C ILE A 25 -14.81 9.84 -0.52
N LEU A 26 -13.50 9.69 -0.76
CA LEU A 26 -12.49 10.03 0.23
C LEU A 26 -12.39 11.54 0.46
N SER A 27 -12.56 12.34 -0.59
CA SER A 27 -12.52 13.81 -0.52
C SER A 27 -13.66 14.44 0.29
N GLU A 28 -14.71 13.67 0.62
CA GLU A 28 -15.78 14.14 1.53
C GLU A 28 -15.27 14.33 2.97
N SER A 29 -14.17 13.68 3.36
CA SER A 29 -13.60 13.76 4.71
C SER A 29 -12.11 14.08 4.74
N TYR A 30 -11.38 13.86 3.64
CA TYR A 30 -9.98 14.21 3.51
C TYR A 30 -9.78 15.49 2.71
N ASN A 31 -8.89 16.35 3.21
CA ASN A 31 -8.40 17.49 2.46
C ASN A 31 -7.32 17.06 1.43
N THR A 32 -6.89 18.00 0.59
CA THR A 32 -5.89 17.74 -0.46
C THR A 32 -4.58 17.16 0.08
N GLN A 33 -4.09 17.63 1.23
CA GLN A 33 -2.85 17.10 1.81
C GLN A 33 -3.03 15.65 2.25
N GLN A 34 -4.14 15.33 2.91
CA GLN A 34 -4.46 13.97 3.31
C GLN A 34 -4.67 13.02 2.11
N MET A 35 -5.24 13.52 1.01
CA MET A 35 -5.34 12.76 -0.23
C MET A 35 -3.96 12.47 -0.84
N MET A 36 -3.05 13.45 -0.83
CA MET A 36 -1.66 13.24 -1.27
C MET A 36 -0.94 12.24 -0.35
N ASP A 37 -1.07 12.38 0.97
CA ASP A 37 -0.47 11.48 1.96
C ASP A 37 -0.93 10.04 1.78
N LEU A 38 -2.22 9.84 1.48
CA LEU A 38 -2.78 8.53 1.18
C LEU A 38 -2.08 7.88 -0.04
N VAL A 39 -2.02 8.59 -1.17
CA VAL A 39 -1.42 8.09 -2.41
C VAL A 39 0.06 7.78 -2.22
N PHE A 40 0.81 8.68 -1.58
CA PHE A 40 2.24 8.48 -1.32
C PHE A 40 2.49 7.32 -0.37
N SER A 41 1.70 7.19 0.69
CA SER A 41 1.86 6.09 1.66
C SER A 41 1.65 4.74 1.00
N ILE A 42 0.55 4.58 0.24
CA ILE A 42 0.26 3.34 -0.49
C ILE A 42 1.38 3.03 -1.49
N GLY A 43 1.76 4.02 -2.31
CA GLY A 43 2.80 3.85 -3.34
C GLY A 43 4.16 3.46 -2.75
N GLN A 44 4.55 4.05 -1.60
CA GLN A 44 5.79 3.71 -0.89
C GLN A 44 5.79 2.25 -0.44
N TYR A 45 4.70 1.75 0.17
CA TYR A 45 4.62 0.36 0.60
C TYR A 45 4.61 -0.62 -0.58
N ASN A 46 3.98 -0.26 -1.70
CA ASN A 46 4.05 -1.06 -2.92
C ASN A 46 5.49 -1.14 -3.46
N LEU A 47 6.18 0.00 -3.56
CA LEU A 47 7.58 0.06 -4.01
C LEU A 47 8.51 -0.78 -3.11
N VAL A 48 8.39 -0.62 -1.79
CA VAL A 48 9.19 -1.40 -0.83
C VAL A 48 8.91 -2.88 -0.97
N SER A 49 7.64 -3.28 -1.08
CA SER A 49 7.24 -4.69 -1.25
C SER A 49 7.83 -5.29 -2.53
N TRP A 50 7.78 -4.56 -3.65
CA TRP A 50 8.42 -4.99 -4.89
C TRP A 50 9.93 -5.12 -4.76
N ALA A 51 10.59 -4.17 -4.10
CA ALA A 51 12.04 -4.23 -3.88
C ALA A 51 12.44 -5.45 -3.03
N LEU A 52 11.77 -5.65 -1.89
CA LEU A 52 12.04 -6.79 -0.99
C LEU A 52 11.84 -8.13 -1.70
N ASN A 53 10.73 -8.28 -2.43
CA ASN A 53 10.45 -9.49 -3.21
C ASN A 53 11.48 -9.71 -4.31
N SER A 54 11.86 -8.66 -5.04
CA SER A 54 12.81 -8.76 -6.16
C SER A 54 14.24 -9.07 -5.69
N PHE A 55 14.63 -8.56 -4.52
CA PHE A 55 15.93 -8.83 -3.92
C PHE A 55 15.98 -10.11 -3.09
N GLY A 56 14.85 -10.80 -2.93
CA GLY A 56 14.76 -12.03 -2.13
C GLY A 56 15.09 -11.81 -0.66
N VAL A 57 14.73 -10.64 -0.11
CA VAL A 57 14.96 -10.32 1.30
C VAL A 57 14.13 -11.28 2.17
N PRO A 58 14.75 -12.02 3.10
CA PRO A 58 14.01 -12.93 3.97
C PRO A 58 13.13 -12.15 4.96
N LEU A 59 12.09 -12.81 5.46
CA LEU A 59 11.33 -12.29 6.60
C LEU A 59 12.23 -12.18 7.83
N ASP A 60 12.00 -11.14 8.63
CA ASP A 60 12.65 -11.01 9.93
C ASP A 60 12.26 -12.16 10.87
N ASP A 61 13.21 -12.61 11.71
CA ASP A 61 13.07 -13.81 12.55
C ASP A 61 11.89 -13.77 13.55
N PHE A 62 11.40 -12.57 13.88
CA PHE A 62 10.27 -12.39 14.79
C PHE A 62 8.90 -12.51 14.09
N LEU A 63 8.86 -12.57 12.76
CA LEU A 63 7.62 -12.66 12.00
C LEU A 63 7.11 -14.11 11.92
N PRO A 64 5.79 -14.34 12.05
CA PRO A 64 5.19 -15.64 11.78
C PRO A 64 5.53 -16.11 10.35
N GLY A 65 6.02 -17.34 10.20
CA GLY A 65 6.37 -17.91 8.89
C GLY A 65 7.81 -17.67 8.43
N ALA A 66 8.62 -16.93 9.20
CA ALA A 66 10.06 -16.87 8.97
C ALA A 66 10.67 -18.27 9.13
N GLN A 67 11.23 -18.80 8.05
CA GLN A 67 12.01 -20.05 8.14
C GLN A 67 13.36 -19.72 8.75
N LYS A 68 13.60 -20.20 9.98
CA LYS A 68 14.96 -20.20 10.55
C LYS A 68 15.81 -21.09 9.67
N LYS A 69 16.66 -20.49 8.82
CA LYS A 69 17.75 -21.23 8.19
C LYS A 69 18.65 -21.71 9.33
N THR A 70 18.50 -22.99 9.67
CA THR A 70 19.39 -23.65 10.64
C THR A 70 20.75 -23.79 9.96
N PRO A 71 21.87 -23.47 10.63
CA PRO A 71 23.20 -23.53 10.02
C PRO A 71 23.57 -24.94 9.51
#